data_AF-A0A161TWP3-F1
#
_entry.id   AF-A0A161TWP3-F1
#
_cell.length_a   1.000
_cell.length_b   1.000
_cell.length_c   1.000
_cell.angle_alpha   90.00
_cell.angle_beta   90.00
_cell.angle_gamma   90.00
#
_symmetry.space_group_name_H-M   'P 1'
#
loop_
_entity.id
_entity.type
_entity.pdbx_description
1 polymer ?
#
loop_
_entity_poly.entity_id
_entity_poly.type
_entity_poly.pdbx_seq_one_letter_code
_entity_poly.pdbx_strand_id
1 'polypeptide(L)' 'MPGTLTSPQLTAADRCDRCGAGARARVVLSTGGELLFCGHHAKEHEDRLREVNATVMTESDSTV' A
#
# COMPACT_ATOMS: atom_id res chain seq x y z
N MET A 1 -20.57 -3.96 20.98
CA MET A 1 -20.14 -3.29 19.74
C MET A 1 -18.88 -3.98 19.26
N PRO A 2 -18.93 -4.80 18.20
CA PRO A 2 -17.72 -5.37 17.63
C PRO A 2 -17.00 -4.23 16.89
N GLY A 3 -15.85 -3.81 17.41
CA GLY A 3 -14.91 -2.98 16.67
C GLY A 3 -14.36 -3.86 15.55
N THR A 4 -14.97 -3.76 14.37
CA THR A 4 -14.42 -4.32 13.14
C THR A 4 -13.01 -3.78 13.01
N LEU A 5 -12.03 -4.69 13.14
CA LEU A 5 -10.65 -4.46 12.74
C LEU A 5 -10.64 -4.42 11.20
N THR A 6 -11.20 -3.36 10.62
CA THR A 6 -10.95 -3.00 9.23
C THR A 6 -9.47 -2.70 9.18
N SER A 7 -8.69 -3.56 8.52
CA SER A 7 -7.34 -3.24 8.08
C SER A 7 -7.37 -1.81 7.53
N PRO A 8 -6.52 -0.89 8.02
CA PRO A 8 -6.66 0.53 7.74
C PRO A 8 -6.69 0.72 6.23
N GLN A 9 -7.86 1.11 5.72
CA GLN A 9 -8.00 1.51 4.33
C GLN A 9 -7.02 2.66 4.09
N LEU A 10 -6.42 2.70 2.91
CA LEU A 10 -5.64 3.87 2.53
C LEU A 10 -6.51 5.11 2.72
N THR A 11 -6.03 6.02 3.54
CA THR A 11 -6.68 7.27 3.88
C THR A 11 -6.05 8.40 3.06
N ALA A 12 -6.71 9.56 3.02
CA ALA A 12 -6.13 10.76 2.40
C ALA A 12 -4.84 11.27 3.07
N ALA A 13 -4.50 10.74 4.26
CA ALA A 13 -3.25 11.00 4.95
C ALA A 13 -2.09 10.14 4.42
N ASP A 14 -2.38 9.04 3.71
CA ASP A 14 -1.36 8.19 3.13
C ASP A 14 -0.72 8.91 1.93
N ARG A 15 0.58 9.16 2.05
CA ARG A 15 1.38 9.89 1.07
C ARG A 15 2.46 8.99 0.54
N CYS A 16 2.75 9.11 -0.74
CA CYS A 16 3.82 8.36 -1.34
C CYS A 16 5.15 8.80 -0.73
N ASP A 17 5.89 7.86 -0.14
CA ASP A 17 7.19 8.12 0.49
C ASP A 17 8.23 8.70 -0.48
N ARG A 18 8.00 8.52 -1.79
CA ARG A 18 8.91 8.99 -2.85
C ARG A 18 8.63 10.41 -3.33
N CYS A 19 7.37 10.83 -3.43
CA CYS A 19 7.01 12.13 -4.03
C CYS A 19 5.98 12.95 -3.26
N GLY A 20 5.42 12.44 -2.16
CA GLY A 20 4.40 13.15 -1.37
C GLY A 20 3.02 13.27 -2.05
N ALA A 21 2.81 12.65 -3.21
CA ALA A 21 1.48 12.53 -3.80
C ALA A 21 0.58 11.60 -2.97
N GLY A 22 -0.74 11.59 -3.21
CA GLY A 22 -1.64 10.65 -2.56
C GLY A 22 -1.25 9.20 -2.85
N ALA A 23 -1.11 8.39 -1.80
CA ALA A 23 -0.84 6.98 -1.95
C ALA A 23 -2.09 6.27 -2.50
N ARG A 24 -1.86 5.28 -3.35
CA ARG A 24 -2.89 4.43 -3.98
C ARG A 24 -2.65 2.95 -3.71
N ALA A 25 -1.42 2.60 -3.35
CA ALA A 25 -1.00 1.26 -2.99
C ALA A 25 -0.17 1.30 -1.71
N ARG A 26 -0.45 0.40 -0.78
CA ARG A 26 0.37 0.10 0.39
C ARG A 26 1.09 -1.21 0.13
N VAL A 27 2.40 -1.19 0.32
CA VAL A 27 3.26 -2.34 0.12
C VAL A 27 3.75 -2.79 1.47
N VAL A 28 3.47 -4.04 1.83
CA VAL A 28 4.04 -4.68 3.01
C VAL A 28 5.17 -5.60 2.56
N LEU A 29 6.38 -5.27 2.98
CA LEU A 29 7.57 -6.08 2.75
C LEU A 29 7.52 -7.30 3.68
N SER A 30 7.96 -8.45 3.17
CA SER A 30 8.12 -9.67 3.98
C SER A 30 9.10 -9.50 5.15
N THR A 31 9.95 -8.47 5.11
CA THR A 31 10.90 -8.12 6.17
C THR A 31 10.28 -7.32 7.32
N GLY A 32 8.99 -6.95 7.23
CA GLY A 32 8.25 -6.26 8.30
C GLY A 32 8.18 -4.73 8.17
N GLY A 33 8.47 -4.17 7.00
CA GLY A 33 8.27 -2.75 6.70
C GLY A 33 7.06 -2.52 5.81
N GLU A 34 6.38 -1.38 5.94
CA GLU A 34 5.35 -0.93 5.01
C GLU A 34 5.80 0.34 4.27
N LEU A 35 5.46 0.43 2.99
CA LEU A 35 5.78 1.56 2.12
C LEU A 35 4.52 2.00 1.38
N LEU A 36 4.34 3.30 1.24
CA LEU A 36 3.20 3.88 0.54
C LEU A 36 3.65 4.39 -0.82
N PHE A 37 2.95 3.96 -1.88
CA PHE A 37 3.23 4.38 -3.25
C PHE A 37 2.01 5.01 -3.89
N CYS A 38 2.25 6.06 -4.67
CA CYS A 38 1.25 6.58 -5.60
C CYS A 38 1.09 5.61 -6.78
N GLY A 39 0.00 5.73 -7.54
CA GLY A 39 -0.26 4.83 -8.67
C GLY A 39 0.83 4.82 -9.75
N HIS A 40 1.65 5.88 -9.83
CA HIS A 40 2.82 5.93 -10.71
C HIS A 40 3.96 5.07 -10.16
N HIS A 41 4.42 5.34 -8.94
CA HIS A 41 5.55 4.63 -8.36
C HIS A 41 5.23 3.17 -8.01
N ALA A 42 3.97 2.84 -7.75
CA ALA A 42 3.56 1.45 -7.53
C ALA A 42 3.85 0.58 -8.77
N LYS A 43 3.64 1.12 -9.97
CA LYS A 43 4.00 0.45 -11.24
C LYS A 43 5.50 0.49 -11.50
N GLU A 44 6.13 1.65 -11.31
CA GLU A 44 7.59 1.77 -11.52
C GLU A 44 8.40 0.86 -10.59
N HIS A 45 7.87 0.56 -9.40
CA HIS A 45 8.51 -0.36 -8.46
C HIS A 45 7.92 -1.77 -8.46
N GLU A 46 6.94 -2.10 -9.30
CA GLU A 46 6.28 -3.42 -9.26
C GLU A 46 7.27 -4.57 -9.43
N ASP A 47 8.25 -4.41 -10.32
CA ASP A 47 9.28 -5.43 -10.56
C ASP A 47 10.06 -5.73 -9.27
N ARG A 48 10.54 -4.69 -8.57
CA ARG A 48 11.24 -4.84 -7.30
C ARG A 48 10.35 -5.42 -6.21
N LEU A 49 9.10 -4.98 -6.14
CA LEU A 49 8.13 -5.48 -5.17
C LEU A 49 7.89 -6.98 -5.36
N ARG A 50 7.84 -7.43 -6.61
CA ARG A 50 7.70 -8.83 -6.98
C ARG A 50 8.96 -9.64 -6.66
N GLU A 51 10.14 -9.08 -6.90
CA GLU A 51 11.43 -9.72 -6.54
C GLU A 51 11.55 -9.97 -5.03
N VAL A 52 11.13 -9.00 -4.21
CA VAL A 52 11.19 -9.12 -2.74
C VAL A 52 9.96 -9.78 -2.12
N ASN A 53 9.06 -10.33 -2.93
CA ASN A 53 7.81 -10.95 -2.50
C ASN A 53 7.01 -10.03 -1.54
N ALA A 54 6.84 -8.77 -1.91
CA ALA A 54 6.05 -7.83 -1.15
C ALA A 54 4.55 -8.01 -1.43
N THR A 55 3.73 -7.85 -0.39
CA THR A 55 2.27 -7.83 -0.50
C THR A 55 1.81 -6.43 -0.83
N VAL A 56 1.21 -6.25 -2.00
CA VAL A 56 0.68 -4.95 -2.45
C VAL A 56 -0.83 -4.92 -2.19
N MET A 57 -1.26 -4.06 -1.27
CA MET A 57 -2.66 -3.79 -0.96
C MET A 57 -3.07 -2.49 -1.65
N THR A 58 -4.10 -2.55 -2.49
CA THR A 58 -4.66 -1.37 -3.17
C THR A 58 -6.02 -1.01 -2.57
N GLU A 59 -6.46 0.24 -2.77
CA GLU A 59 -7.77 0.74 -2.31
C GLU A 59 -8.96 -0.17 -2.73
N SER A 60 -8.80 -0.95 -3.81
CA SER A 60 -9.83 -1.83 -4.36
C SER A 60 -10.02 -3.16 -3.63
N ASP A 61 -9.14 -3.52 -2.69
CA ASP A 61 -9.17 -4.83 -2.01
C ASP A 61 -10.21 -4.91 -0.86
N SER A 62 -10.85 -3.79 -0.51
CA SER A 62 -11.90 -3.74 0.52
C SER A 62 -13.28 -4.02 -0.08
N THR A 63 -13.56 -5.27 -0.45
CA THR A 63 -14.94 -5.75 -0.68
C THR A 63 -15.04 -7.21 -0.25
N VAL A 64 -15.43 -7.43 1.01
CA VAL A 64 -16.44 -8.40 1.47
C VAL A 64 -16.93 -8.03 2.87
#